data_AF-A0A444XA36-F1
#
_entry.id   AF-A0A444XA36-F1
#
_cell.length_a   1.000
_cell.length_b   1.000
_cell.length_c   1.000
_cell.angle_alpha   90.00
_cell.angle_beta   90.00
_cell.angle_gamma   90.00
#
_symmetry.space_group_name_H-M   'P 1'
#
loop_
_entity.id
_entity.type
_entity.pdbx_description
1 polymer ?
#
loop_
_entity_poly.entity_id
_entity_poly.type
_entity_poly.pdbx_seq_one_letter_code
_entity_poly.pdbx_strand_id
1 'polypeptide(L)'
;MSSFKSYGKVDEHDQMLHQTQIKTRKRIIIITLSSIILVAVVLAAVFGILNNSRDHNSQQDGGSVLATSVKAICDVTLYKESCYSSLSSVVNSSAGEVKPEELLRLSIKVALEEVSNVVSSYFSSDSGGHNGHFQGLNNDGRAKEALDNCKELLDLGVDHLNNSLSSVDSSSLFEIFDDLQTWLSAAGTYQQTCIEGFDEEKESLKLNATNYLKNSTEFTSNSLAIITWMKKAAAMTVSRRRRLLSSSFPEWVSSKDRKLLGSKEKSNIVVAKDGSGKYKTISEALKHVPEKSSKRTVIYVKRGVYYENVRVEKNKWNVMMIGDGMNATIVSASLNFVDGTPTFSSATFAVFGKNFIARDMGFRNTAGPQKHQAVALMTTGDEAISGFGNLSSIQTYLGRPWKDYSTTVFIRSRMEALINPNGWLPWVGNSAPDTIYYAEFQNYGPGASTANRVKWKGLRAISSKQATKFTVKTFLGGQRWIPASSAPFQSDL
;
A
#
# COMPACT_ATOMS: atom_id res chain seq x y z
N MET A 1 -5.99 -23.91 70.63
CA MET A 1 -6.27 -24.80 69.48
C MET A 1 -5.33 -24.43 68.35
N SER A 2 -4.49 -25.39 67.98
CA SER A 2 -3.42 -25.36 66.99
C SER A 2 -3.92 -25.36 65.54
N SER A 3 -3.22 -24.65 64.65
CA SER A 3 -3.00 -25.16 63.29
C SER A 3 -1.69 -24.62 62.73
N PHE A 4 -0.62 -25.39 62.93
CA PHE A 4 0.62 -25.29 62.17
C PHE A 4 0.37 -25.82 60.76
N LYS A 5 0.61 -25.01 59.73
CA LYS A 5 0.75 -25.51 58.35
C LYS A 5 2.14 -26.09 58.18
N SER A 6 2.15 -27.39 57.90
CA SER A 6 3.32 -28.22 57.60
C SER A 6 4.08 -27.71 56.37
N TYR A 7 5.40 -27.60 56.49
CA TYR A 7 6.32 -27.44 55.36
C TYR A 7 6.31 -28.75 54.56
N GLY A 8 5.64 -28.75 53.42
CA GLY A 8 5.62 -29.88 52.50
C GLY A 8 7.00 -30.09 51.86
N LYS A 9 7.46 -31.35 51.84
CA LYS A 9 8.57 -31.81 51.02
C LYS A 9 8.36 -31.36 49.57
N VAL A 10 9.42 -30.82 48.98
CA VAL A 10 9.47 -30.47 47.55
C VAL A 10 9.33 -31.76 46.74
N ASP A 11 8.36 -31.78 45.83
CA ASP A 11 8.13 -32.90 44.90
C ASP A 11 9.32 -33.05 43.94
N GLU A 12 9.96 -34.21 43.94
CA GLU A 12 11.09 -34.55 43.06
C GLU A 12 10.69 -34.49 41.57
N HIS A 13 9.40 -34.67 41.26
CA HIS A 13 8.88 -34.57 39.90
C HIS A 13 8.89 -33.12 39.38
N ASP A 14 8.50 -32.15 40.22
CA ASP A 14 8.53 -30.73 39.88
C ASP A 14 9.96 -30.19 39.70
N GLN A 15 10.92 -30.71 40.49
CA GLN A 15 12.34 -30.40 40.29
C GLN A 15 12.88 -30.96 38.97
N MET A 16 12.50 -32.18 38.58
CA MET A 16 12.86 -32.76 37.28
C MET A 16 12.28 -31.98 36.11
N LEU A 17 11.01 -31.54 36.19
CA LEU A 17 10.39 -30.71 35.16
C LEU A 17 11.09 -29.34 35.05
N HIS A 18 11.42 -28.70 36.18
CA HIS A 18 12.13 -27.43 36.18
C HIS A 18 13.56 -27.56 35.61
N GLN A 19 14.29 -28.61 35.94
CA GLN A 19 15.62 -28.86 35.36
C GLN A 19 15.56 -29.14 33.86
N THR A 20 14.52 -29.85 33.40
CA THR A 20 14.30 -30.11 31.97
C THR A 20 13.98 -28.81 31.22
N GLN A 21 13.13 -27.95 31.79
CA GLN A 21 12.85 -26.63 31.22
C GLN A 21 14.10 -25.73 31.16
N ILE A 22 14.98 -25.77 32.17
CA ILE A 22 16.27 -25.04 32.15
C ILE A 22 17.16 -25.59 31.02
N LYS A 23 17.26 -26.91 30.84
CA LYS A 23 18.04 -27.52 29.76
C LYS A 23 17.49 -27.15 28.38
N THR A 24 16.17 -27.14 28.21
CA THR A 24 15.51 -26.73 26.96
C THR A 24 15.70 -25.24 26.67
N ARG A 25 15.58 -24.36 27.68
CA ARG A 25 15.87 -22.93 27.53
C ARG A 25 17.34 -22.67 27.19
N LYS A 26 18.28 -23.39 27.81
CA LYS A 26 19.71 -23.31 27.46
C LYS A 26 19.95 -23.76 26.01
N ARG A 27 19.31 -24.85 25.54
CA ARG A 27 19.40 -25.28 24.13
C ARG A 27 18.81 -24.25 23.17
N ILE A 28 17.65 -23.65 23.48
CA ILE A 28 17.05 -22.60 22.63
C ILE A 28 17.94 -21.36 22.59
N ILE A 29 18.53 -20.96 23.73
CA ILE A 29 19.47 -19.83 23.80
C ILE A 29 20.73 -20.14 22.98
N ILE A 30 21.28 -21.35 23.05
CA ILE A 30 22.43 -21.76 22.24
C ILE A 30 22.08 -21.77 20.76
N ILE A 31 20.95 -22.35 20.35
CA ILE A 31 20.53 -22.39 18.94
C ILE A 31 20.32 -20.96 18.42
N THR A 32 19.65 -20.09 19.18
CA THR A 32 19.43 -18.69 18.76
C THR A 32 20.73 -17.89 18.69
N LEU A 33 21.65 -18.04 19.65
CA LEU A 33 22.98 -17.43 19.59
C LEU A 33 23.79 -17.98 18.41
N SER A 34 23.79 -19.29 18.17
CA SER A 34 24.49 -19.91 17.04
C SER A 34 23.91 -19.46 15.69
N SER A 35 22.59 -19.33 15.56
CA SER A 35 21.95 -18.78 14.35
C SER A 35 22.29 -17.29 14.15
N ILE A 36 22.34 -16.49 15.21
CA ILE A 36 22.74 -15.08 15.13
C ILE A 36 24.21 -14.96 14.73
N ILE A 37 25.09 -15.80 15.29
CA ILE A 37 26.52 -15.84 14.93
C ILE A 37 26.68 -16.29 13.47
N LEU A 38 25.93 -17.30 13.01
CA LEU A 38 25.97 -17.76 11.62
C LEU A 38 25.57 -16.63 10.67
N VAL A 39 24.46 -15.93 10.96
CA VAL A 39 24.02 -14.77 10.16
C VAL A 39 25.05 -13.64 10.21
N ALA A 40 25.66 -13.37 11.37
CA ALA A 40 26.70 -12.36 11.51
C ALA A 40 27.98 -12.73 10.75
N VAL A 41 28.36 -14.02 10.69
CA VAL A 41 29.50 -14.50 9.91
C VAL A 41 29.21 -14.42 8.41
N VAL A 42 28.00 -14.77 7.97
CA VAL A 42 27.58 -14.60 6.57
C VAL A 42 27.60 -13.11 6.19
N LEU A 43 27.07 -12.23 7.05
CA LEU A 43 27.14 -10.79 6.83
C LEU A 43 28.59 -10.26 6.86
N ALA A 44 29.44 -10.76 7.75
CA ALA A 44 30.85 -10.37 7.82
C ALA A 44 31.67 -10.90 6.64
N ALA A 45 31.33 -12.04 6.06
CA ALA A 45 31.93 -12.53 4.82
C ALA A 45 31.54 -11.64 3.64
N VAL A 46 30.25 -11.28 3.54
CA VAL A 46 29.73 -10.38 2.49
C VAL A 46 30.33 -8.97 2.61
N PHE A 47 30.41 -8.41 3.83
CA PHE A 47 30.94 -7.07 4.05
C PHE A 47 32.47 -7.01 4.18
N GLY A 48 33.12 -8.09 4.60
CA GLY A 48 34.57 -8.20 4.74
C GLY A 48 35.30 -8.21 3.39
N ILE A 49 34.63 -8.72 2.34
CA ILE A 49 35.13 -8.65 0.95
C ILE A 49 35.08 -7.21 0.42
N LEU A 50 34.18 -6.36 0.92
CA LEU A 50 34.02 -4.97 0.46
C LEU A 50 35.08 -3.98 0.98
N ASN A 51 35.96 -4.37 1.90
CA ASN A 51 36.93 -3.46 2.53
C ASN A 51 38.40 -3.88 2.41
N ASN A 52 38.73 -4.82 1.52
CA ASN A 52 40.12 -5.18 1.26
C ASN A 52 40.47 -5.00 -0.22
N SER A 53 40.73 -3.76 -0.63
CA SER A 53 41.60 -3.50 -1.77
C SER A 53 43.02 -3.91 -1.38
N ARG A 54 43.42 -5.13 -1.72
CA ARG A 54 44.82 -5.49 -1.95
C ARG A 54 44.87 -6.70 -2.87
N ASP A 55 45.54 -6.50 -4.00
CA ASP A 55 45.83 -7.45 -5.05
C ASP A 55 46.06 -8.86 -4.55
N HIS A 56 45.28 -9.82 -5.06
CA HIS A 56 45.83 -11.11 -5.45
C HIS A 56 45.03 -11.70 -6.62
N ASN A 57 45.76 -11.84 -7.71
CA ASN A 57 45.37 -12.48 -8.96
C ASN A 57 45.01 -13.95 -8.69
N SER A 58 43.74 -14.33 -8.82
CA SER A 58 43.32 -15.73 -8.97
C SER A 58 42.08 -15.80 -9.85
N GLN A 59 42.25 -16.42 -11.02
CA GLN A 59 41.15 -16.87 -11.87
C GLN A 59 40.39 -17.97 -11.14
N GLN A 60 39.20 -17.65 -10.61
CA GLN A 60 38.21 -18.66 -10.21
C GLN A 60 36.77 -18.14 -10.39
N ASP A 61 36.11 -18.76 -11.38
CA ASP A 61 34.68 -19.05 -11.53
C ASP A 61 33.61 -17.99 -11.16
N GLY A 62 33.40 -17.03 -12.06
CA GLY A 62 32.33 -16.03 -11.96
C GLY A 62 30.90 -16.61 -12.02
N GLY A 63 30.70 -17.86 -12.46
CA GLY A 63 29.37 -18.50 -12.53
C GLY A 63 28.81 -18.91 -11.16
N SER A 64 29.68 -19.34 -10.23
CA SER A 64 29.29 -19.86 -8.91
C SER A 64 28.85 -18.75 -7.93
N VAL A 65 29.55 -17.61 -7.95
CA VAL A 65 29.25 -16.44 -7.09
C VAL A 65 27.90 -15.81 -7.48
N LEU A 66 27.65 -15.73 -8.78
CA LEU A 66 26.45 -15.11 -9.34
C LEU A 66 25.16 -15.90 -9.03
N ALA A 67 25.22 -17.23 -9.16
CA ALA A 67 24.13 -18.12 -8.76
C ALA A 67 23.82 -18.01 -7.26
N THR A 68 24.84 -17.77 -6.43
CA THR A 68 24.70 -17.60 -4.99
C THR A 68 23.99 -16.28 -4.62
N SER A 69 24.28 -15.18 -5.33
CA SER A 69 23.61 -13.89 -5.12
C SER A 69 22.13 -13.90 -5.52
N VAL A 70 21.81 -14.51 -6.68
CA VAL A 70 20.41 -14.70 -7.11
C VAL A 70 19.65 -15.54 -6.08
N LYS A 71 20.28 -16.60 -5.58
CA LYS A 71 19.72 -17.47 -4.56
C LYS A 71 19.37 -16.73 -3.27
N ALA A 72 20.33 -15.98 -2.74
CA ALA A 72 20.12 -15.22 -1.52
C ALA A 72 18.94 -14.23 -1.62
N ILE A 73 18.77 -13.60 -2.79
CA ILE A 73 17.68 -12.66 -3.04
C ILE A 73 16.35 -13.38 -3.25
N CYS A 74 16.31 -14.47 -4.01
CA CYS A 74 15.06 -15.19 -4.24
C CYS A 74 14.54 -15.92 -3.00
N ASP A 75 15.42 -16.33 -2.08
CA ASP A 75 15.04 -17.03 -0.85
C ASP A 75 14.18 -16.18 0.12
N VAL A 76 14.20 -14.85 -0.02
CA VAL A 76 13.38 -13.92 0.80
C VAL A 76 12.01 -13.63 0.19
N THR A 77 11.77 -14.11 -1.03
CA THR A 77 10.54 -13.87 -1.78
C THR A 77 9.46 -14.92 -1.48
N LEU A 78 8.20 -14.55 -1.74
CA LEU A 78 7.08 -15.48 -1.65
C LEU A 78 7.11 -16.52 -2.78
N TYR A 79 7.45 -16.10 -4.00
CA TYR A 79 7.45 -16.93 -5.20
C TYR A 79 8.88 -17.23 -5.65
N LYS A 80 9.56 -18.08 -4.88
CA LYS A 80 10.98 -18.40 -5.05
C LYS A 80 11.32 -18.90 -6.44
N GLU A 81 10.63 -19.94 -6.91
CA GLU A 81 10.86 -20.54 -8.23
C GLU A 81 10.66 -19.53 -9.37
N SER A 82 9.60 -18.73 -9.27
CA SER A 82 9.31 -17.63 -10.19
C SER A 82 10.45 -16.62 -10.21
N CYS A 83 10.96 -16.20 -9.04
CA CYS A 83 12.12 -15.32 -8.92
C CYS A 83 13.39 -15.91 -9.57
N TYR A 84 13.70 -17.19 -9.31
CA TYR A 84 14.87 -17.84 -9.87
C TYR A 84 14.78 -17.92 -11.40
N SER A 85 13.65 -18.40 -11.92
CA SER A 85 13.44 -18.56 -13.36
C SER A 85 13.51 -17.22 -14.10
N SER A 86 13.01 -16.15 -13.49
CA SER A 86 12.94 -14.84 -14.12
C SER A 86 14.25 -14.05 -14.06
N LEU A 87 15.09 -14.28 -13.03
CA LEU A 87 16.38 -13.61 -12.90
C LEU A 87 17.52 -14.39 -13.55
N SER A 88 17.48 -15.72 -13.55
CA SER A 88 18.54 -16.56 -14.13
C SER A 88 18.75 -16.33 -15.63
N SER A 89 17.68 -16.04 -16.38
CA SER A 89 17.73 -15.75 -17.82
C SER A 89 18.52 -14.48 -18.14
N VAL A 90 18.42 -13.46 -17.28
CA VAL A 90 19.09 -12.16 -17.47
C VAL A 90 20.54 -12.19 -16.98
N VAL A 91 20.79 -13.01 -15.97
CA VAL A 91 22.06 -13.10 -15.24
C VAL A 91 23.13 -13.88 -16.02
N ASN A 92 22.73 -14.83 -16.89
CA ASN A 92 23.67 -15.52 -17.81
C ASN A 92 24.34 -14.59 -18.83
N SER A 93 23.91 -13.32 -18.93
CA SER A 93 24.44 -12.32 -19.87
C SER A 93 25.48 -11.36 -19.25
N SER A 94 25.71 -11.42 -17.93
CA SER A 94 26.61 -10.51 -17.21
C SER A 94 27.83 -11.27 -16.64
N ALA A 95 29.00 -11.04 -17.25
CA ALA A 95 30.27 -11.56 -16.74
C ALA A 95 30.80 -10.66 -15.60
N GLY A 96 30.40 -10.93 -14.35
CA GLY A 96 30.91 -10.20 -13.18
C GLY A 96 30.11 -10.40 -11.89
N GLU A 97 30.64 -9.86 -10.79
CA GLU A 97 29.96 -9.76 -9.50
C GLU A 97 28.79 -8.78 -9.60
N VAL A 98 27.56 -9.27 -9.48
CA VAL A 98 26.33 -8.46 -9.59
C VAL A 98 25.95 -7.90 -8.23
N LYS A 99 25.76 -6.59 -8.16
CA LYS A 99 25.39 -5.90 -6.91
C LYS A 99 23.91 -6.14 -6.55
N PRO A 100 23.53 -6.13 -5.26
CA PRO A 100 22.13 -6.26 -4.85
C PRO A 100 21.19 -5.22 -5.50
N GLU A 101 21.67 -3.99 -5.70
CA GLU A 101 20.99 -2.91 -6.43
C GLU A 101 20.61 -3.35 -7.85
N GLU A 102 21.52 -4.03 -8.55
CA GLU A 102 21.33 -4.48 -9.93
C GLU A 102 20.31 -5.62 -10.00
N LEU A 103 20.34 -6.55 -9.04
CA LEU A 103 19.34 -7.63 -8.96
C LEU A 103 17.94 -7.10 -8.64
N LEU A 104 17.83 -6.09 -7.76
CA LEU A 104 16.57 -5.38 -7.54
C LEU A 104 16.08 -4.70 -8.82
N ARG A 105 16.96 -3.96 -9.50
CA ARG A 105 16.65 -3.29 -10.78
C ARG A 105 16.14 -4.29 -11.82
N LEU A 106 16.81 -5.44 -11.94
CA LEU A 106 16.42 -6.52 -12.84
C LEU A 106 15.07 -7.13 -12.46
N SER A 107 14.83 -7.36 -11.17
CA SER A 107 13.52 -7.86 -10.70
C SER A 107 12.39 -6.91 -11.07
N ILE A 108 12.58 -5.59 -10.85
CA ILE A 108 11.58 -4.57 -11.22
C ILE A 108 11.38 -4.53 -12.73
N LYS A 109 12.47 -4.61 -13.51
CA LYS A 109 12.42 -4.60 -14.97
C LYS A 109 11.63 -5.79 -15.51
N VAL A 110 11.86 -7.00 -15.00
CA VAL A 110 11.10 -8.21 -15.36
C VAL A 110 9.61 -8.03 -15.06
N ALA A 111 9.28 -7.51 -13.87
CA ALA A 111 7.89 -7.24 -13.50
C ALA A 111 7.23 -6.23 -14.46
N LEU A 112 7.95 -5.13 -14.78
CA LEU A 112 7.49 -4.11 -15.72
C LEU A 112 7.26 -4.66 -17.13
N GLU A 113 8.19 -5.45 -17.66
CA GLU A 113 8.07 -6.06 -18.97
C GLU A 113 6.86 -6.99 -19.03
N GLU A 114 6.66 -7.83 -18.02
CA GLU A 114 5.52 -8.75 -17.98
C GLU A 114 4.18 -8.02 -17.90
N VAL A 115 4.05 -6.99 -17.05
CA VAL A 115 2.81 -6.18 -17.00
C VAL A 115 2.58 -5.45 -18.32
N SER A 116 3.62 -4.87 -18.91
CA SER A 116 3.52 -4.15 -20.19
C SER A 116 3.15 -5.09 -21.34
N ASN A 117 3.65 -6.32 -21.31
CA ASN A 117 3.27 -7.38 -22.26
C ASN A 117 1.80 -7.73 -22.08
N VAL A 118 1.29 -7.87 -20.84
CA VAL A 118 -0.14 -8.12 -20.61
C VAL A 118 -0.98 -6.97 -21.17
N VAL A 119 -0.64 -5.72 -20.88
CA VAL A 119 -1.36 -4.54 -21.40
C VAL A 119 -1.38 -4.52 -22.93
N SER A 120 -0.22 -4.70 -23.57
CA SER A 120 -0.08 -4.60 -25.02
C SER A 120 -0.67 -5.81 -25.76
N SER A 121 -0.51 -7.02 -25.27
CA SER A 121 -1.01 -8.22 -25.98
C SER A 121 -2.48 -8.54 -25.73
N TYR A 122 -3.01 -8.24 -24.54
CA TYR A 122 -4.39 -8.61 -24.18
C TYR A 122 -5.40 -7.49 -24.42
N PHE A 123 -4.98 -6.23 -24.30
CA PHE A 123 -5.87 -5.07 -24.42
C PHE A 123 -5.63 -4.26 -25.71
N SER A 124 -4.89 -4.81 -26.68
CA SER A 124 -4.73 -4.21 -28.01
C SER A 124 -6.08 -4.01 -28.69
N SER A 125 -6.41 -2.74 -28.88
CA SER A 125 -7.69 -2.26 -29.40
C SER A 125 -7.54 -1.92 -30.87
N ASP A 126 -7.47 -2.91 -31.75
CA ASP A 126 -7.72 -2.63 -33.16
C ASP A 126 -9.23 -2.52 -33.40
N SER A 127 -9.68 -1.28 -33.52
CA SER A 127 -10.92 -0.87 -34.19
C SER A 127 -12.23 -1.42 -33.62
N GLY A 128 -12.68 -0.87 -32.48
CA GLY A 128 -14.09 -0.96 -32.07
C GLY A 128 -14.59 -2.32 -31.57
N GLY A 129 -13.70 -3.31 -31.41
CA GLY A 129 -13.98 -4.62 -30.83
C GLY A 129 -12.76 -5.12 -30.04
N HIS A 130 -12.99 -5.85 -28.95
CA HIS A 130 -11.93 -6.50 -28.19
C HIS A 130 -11.44 -7.72 -28.97
N ASN A 131 -10.51 -7.51 -29.91
CA ASN A 131 -9.91 -8.57 -30.72
C ASN A 131 -8.65 -9.19 -30.09
N GLY A 132 -8.45 -9.01 -28.76
CA GLY A 132 -7.43 -9.71 -27.99
C GLY A 132 -7.83 -11.15 -27.62
N HIS A 133 -7.04 -11.82 -26.76
CA HIS A 133 -7.31 -13.19 -26.25
C HIS A 133 -8.64 -13.36 -25.48
N PHE A 134 -9.41 -12.28 -25.27
CA PHE A 134 -10.79 -12.28 -24.79
C PHE A 134 -11.83 -12.39 -25.93
N GLN A 135 -11.41 -12.90 -27.10
CA GLN A 135 -12.29 -13.25 -28.22
C GLN A 135 -13.41 -14.21 -27.75
N GLY A 136 -14.66 -13.88 -28.05
CA GLY A 136 -15.81 -14.75 -27.79
C GLY A 136 -16.54 -14.52 -26.46
N LEU A 137 -16.16 -13.50 -25.68
CA LEU A 137 -17.02 -13.00 -24.63
C LEU A 137 -18.22 -12.30 -25.26
N ASN A 138 -19.43 -12.79 -24.99
CA ASN A 138 -20.62 -11.98 -25.22
C ASN A 138 -20.43 -10.67 -24.46
N ASN A 139 -20.40 -9.56 -25.20
CA ASN A 139 -20.27 -8.19 -24.72
C ASN A 139 -21.50 -7.77 -23.91
N ASP A 140 -21.75 -8.41 -22.76
CA ASP A 140 -22.56 -7.76 -21.75
C ASP A 140 -21.80 -6.53 -21.22
N GLY A 141 -22.55 -5.49 -20.83
CA GLY A 141 -21.96 -4.19 -20.51
C GLY A 141 -20.95 -4.25 -19.35
N ARG A 142 -21.17 -5.17 -18.39
CA ARG A 142 -20.37 -5.26 -17.16
C ARG A 142 -19.02 -5.94 -17.40
N ALA A 143 -18.97 -7.05 -18.14
CA ALA A 143 -17.68 -7.70 -18.45
C ALA A 143 -16.77 -6.80 -19.28
N LYS A 144 -17.36 -6.03 -20.22
CA LYS A 144 -16.63 -5.01 -20.98
C LYS A 144 -16.04 -3.92 -20.06
N GLU A 145 -16.85 -3.38 -19.16
CA GLU A 145 -16.40 -2.36 -18.22
C GLU A 145 -15.34 -2.90 -17.23
N ALA A 146 -15.45 -4.16 -16.81
CA ALA A 146 -14.43 -4.84 -16.01
C ALA A 146 -13.09 -4.98 -16.76
N LEU A 147 -13.13 -5.26 -18.08
CA LEU A 147 -11.94 -5.31 -18.93
C LEU A 147 -11.30 -3.92 -19.09
N ASP A 148 -12.10 -2.89 -19.38
CA ASP A 148 -11.63 -1.51 -19.48
C ASP A 148 -10.99 -1.04 -18.15
N ASN A 149 -11.63 -1.36 -17.02
CA ASN A 149 -11.09 -1.10 -15.68
C ASN A 149 -9.79 -1.84 -15.41
N CYS A 150 -9.71 -3.12 -15.78
CA CYS A 150 -8.49 -3.88 -15.62
C CYS A 150 -7.34 -3.26 -16.42
N LYS A 151 -7.59 -2.86 -17.67
CA LYS A 151 -6.60 -2.17 -18.49
C LYS A 151 -6.09 -0.91 -17.80
N GLU A 152 -7.00 -0.06 -17.31
CA GLU A 152 -6.64 1.18 -16.61
C GLU A 152 -5.81 0.91 -15.35
N LEU A 153 -6.20 -0.07 -14.54
CA LEU A 153 -5.48 -0.49 -13.35
C LEU A 153 -4.06 -0.96 -13.71
N LEU A 154 -3.91 -1.79 -14.74
CA LEU A 154 -2.60 -2.26 -15.20
C LEU A 154 -1.75 -1.12 -15.76
N ASP A 155 -2.33 -0.17 -16.49
CA ASP A 155 -1.65 1.04 -16.95
C ASP A 155 -1.12 1.90 -15.78
N LEU A 156 -1.86 1.99 -14.67
CA LEU A 156 -1.37 2.62 -13.43
C LEU A 156 -0.23 1.80 -12.81
N GLY A 157 -0.34 0.47 -12.81
CA GLY A 157 0.72 -0.44 -12.36
C GLY A 157 2.02 -0.27 -13.14
N VAL A 158 1.95 -0.16 -14.47
CA VAL A 158 3.08 0.13 -15.35
C VAL A 158 3.75 1.47 -14.99
N ASP A 159 2.96 2.52 -14.74
CA ASP A 159 3.52 3.82 -14.34
C ASP A 159 4.29 3.72 -13.02
N HIS A 160 3.78 2.98 -12.04
CA HIS A 160 4.46 2.78 -10.76
C HIS A 160 5.72 1.92 -10.86
N LEU A 161 5.70 0.87 -11.69
CA LEU A 161 6.88 0.05 -11.96
C LEU A 161 7.96 0.86 -12.70
N ASN A 162 7.60 1.70 -13.67
CA ASN A 162 8.50 2.64 -14.34
C ASN A 162 9.11 3.67 -13.38
N ASN A 163 8.29 4.26 -12.50
CA ASN A 163 8.78 5.19 -11.46
C ASN A 163 9.77 4.48 -10.53
N SER A 164 9.50 3.21 -10.20
CA SER A 164 10.39 2.41 -9.37
C SER A 164 11.73 2.15 -10.06
N LEU A 165 11.70 1.74 -11.34
CA LEU A 165 12.90 1.45 -12.12
C LEU A 165 13.77 2.71 -12.31
N SER A 166 13.17 3.82 -12.74
CA SER A 166 13.89 5.10 -12.96
C SER A 166 14.49 5.70 -11.68
N SER A 167 13.88 5.45 -10.52
CA SER A 167 14.40 5.95 -9.24
C SER A 167 15.63 5.17 -8.79
N VAL A 168 15.69 3.86 -9.05
CA VAL A 168 16.87 3.03 -8.76
C VAL A 168 18.09 3.51 -9.56
N ASP A 169 17.90 4.00 -10.78
CA ASP A 169 19.01 4.48 -11.64
C ASP A 169 19.52 5.88 -11.25
N SER A 170 18.70 6.69 -10.60
CA SER A 170 18.96 8.14 -10.42
C SER A 170 19.25 8.57 -8.99
N SER A 171 18.95 7.74 -8.00
CA SER A 171 18.99 8.13 -6.57
C SER A 171 19.65 7.06 -5.69
N SER A 172 20.10 7.45 -4.50
CA SER A 172 20.60 6.47 -3.52
C SER A 172 19.46 5.59 -3.00
N LEU A 173 19.62 4.26 -3.01
CA LEU A 173 18.61 3.33 -2.48
C LEU A 173 18.12 3.69 -1.07
N PHE A 174 19.01 4.19 -0.21
CA PHE A 174 18.66 4.58 1.16
C PHE A 174 17.61 5.70 1.23
N GLU A 175 17.55 6.57 0.22
CA GLU A 175 16.64 7.72 0.18
C GLU A 175 15.28 7.37 -0.44
N ILE A 176 15.24 6.30 -1.25
CA ILE A 176 14.06 5.91 -2.03
C ILE A 176 13.39 4.61 -1.55
N PHE A 177 13.91 3.95 -0.50
CA PHE A 177 13.33 2.70 0.01
C PHE A 177 11.81 2.77 0.26
N ASP A 178 11.35 3.86 0.88
CA ASP A 178 9.93 4.06 1.19
C ASP A 178 9.11 4.27 -0.08
N ASP A 179 9.64 5.01 -1.04
CA ASP A 179 8.96 5.32 -2.30
C ASP A 179 8.87 4.06 -3.18
N LEU A 180 9.95 3.28 -3.29
CA LEU A 180 9.97 1.98 -3.98
C LEU A 180 8.99 0.99 -3.36
N GLN A 181 8.98 0.88 -2.02
CA GLN A 181 8.02 0.02 -1.33
C GLN A 181 6.58 0.46 -1.62
N THR A 182 6.32 1.76 -1.64
CA THR A 182 5.00 2.33 -1.92
C THR A 182 4.55 2.02 -3.36
N TRP A 183 5.40 2.32 -4.35
CA TRP A 183 5.06 2.11 -5.75
C TRP A 183 4.93 0.63 -6.13
N LEU A 184 5.81 -0.24 -5.63
CA LEU A 184 5.70 -1.68 -5.86
C LEU A 184 4.47 -2.29 -5.20
N SER A 185 4.12 -1.82 -3.98
CA SER A 185 2.87 -2.23 -3.33
C SER A 185 1.63 -1.76 -4.11
N ALA A 186 1.66 -0.53 -4.63
CA ALA A 186 0.58 0.01 -5.46
C ALA A 186 0.43 -0.79 -6.76
N ALA A 187 1.53 -1.10 -7.46
CA ALA A 187 1.53 -1.91 -8.68
C ALA A 187 0.88 -3.28 -8.44
N GLY A 188 1.29 -4.00 -7.38
CA GLY A 188 0.68 -5.27 -7.00
C GLY A 188 -0.81 -5.15 -6.66
N THR A 189 -1.19 -4.05 -5.99
CA THR A 189 -2.60 -3.77 -5.64
C THR A 189 -3.45 -3.56 -6.89
N TYR A 190 -2.96 -2.84 -7.90
CA TYR A 190 -3.71 -2.64 -9.14
C TYR A 190 -3.91 -3.94 -9.93
N GLN A 191 -2.88 -4.79 -10.02
CA GLN A 191 -3.01 -6.11 -10.66
C GLN A 191 -4.07 -6.97 -9.95
N GLN A 192 -4.02 -7.00 -8.62
CA GLN A 192 -4.96 -7.75 -7.80
C GLN A 192 -6.39 -7.20 -7.91
N THR A 193 -6.54 -5.87 -7.92
CA THR A 193 -7.84 -5.20 -8.12
C THR A 193 -8.42 -5.49 -9.51
N CYS A 194 -7.56 -5.60 -10.54
CA CYS A 194 -8.01 -6.04 -11.87
C CYS A 194 -8.62 -7.45 -11.79
N ILE A 195 -7.93 -8.41 -11.18
CA ILE A 195 -8.41 -9.80 -11.08
C ILE A 195 -9.77 -9.85 -10.35
N GLU A 196 -9.91 -9.08 -9.27
CA GLU A 196 -11.15 -8.98 -8.49
C GLU A 196 -12.30 -8.29 -9.23
N GLY A 197 -12.00 -7.46 -10.23
CA GLY A 197 -13.00 -6.89 -11.13
C GLY A 197 -13.85 -7.96 -11.81
N PHE A 198 -13.37 -9.20 -11.88
CA PHE A 198 -14.05 -10.36 -12.45
C PHE A 198 -14.66 -11.30 -11.40
N ASP A 199 -14.68 -10.96 -10.10
CA ASP A 199 -15.19 -11.83 -9.03
C ASP A 199 -16.66 -12.22 -9.19
N GLU A 200 -17.46 -11.34 -9.79
CA GLU A 200 -18.89 -11.53 -10.03
C GLU A 200 -19.22 -11.80 -11.51
N GLU A 201 -18.20 -12.08 -12.31
CA GLU A 201 -18.29 -12.49 -13.72
C GLU A 201 -18.26 -14.02 -13.87
N LYS A 202 -18.36 -14.52 -15.10
CA LYS A 202 -18.20 -15.96 -15.40
C LYS A 202 -16.88 -16.47 -14.82
N GLU A 203 -16.90 -17.64 -14.20
CA GLU A 203 -15.70 -18.25 -13.60
C GLU A 203 -14.54 -18.39 -14.61
N SER A 204 -14.84 -18.71 -15.87
CA SER A 204 -13.85 -18.78 -16.94
C SER A 204 -13.13 -17.46 -17.20
N LEU A 205 -13.83 -16.33 -17.08
CA LEU A 205 -13.25 -15.00 -17.24
C LEU A 205 -12.24 -14.68 -16.14
N LYS A 206 -12.64 -14.93 -14.90
CA LYS A 206 -11.77 -14.75 -13.73
C LYS A 206 -10.55 -15.65 -13.79
N LEU A 207 -10.72 -16.92 -14.16
CA LEU A 207 -9.62 -17.87 -14.31
C LEU A 207 -8.63 -17.42 -15.39
N ASN A 208 -9.13 -16.94 -16.53
CA ASN A 208 -8.28 -16.39 -17.58
C ASN A 208 -7.49 -15.18 -17.07
N ALA A 209 -8.15 -14.19 -16.48
CA ALA A 209 -7.48 -13.01 -15.92
C ALA A 209 -6.42 -13.40 -14.88
N THR A 210 -6.73 -14.34 -13.98
CA THR A 210 -5.80 -14.85 -12.96
C THR A 210 -4.58 -15.52 -13.59
N ASN A 211 -4.78 -16.40 -14.57
CA ASN A 211 -3.70 -17.13 -15.22
C ASN A 211 -2.77 -16.19 -15.99
N TYR A 212 -3.33 -15.19 -16.69
CA TYR A 212 -2.55 -14.24 -17.45
C TYR A 212 -1.77 -13.26 -16.57
N LEU A 213 -2.34 -12.86 -15.44
CA LEU A 213 -1.65 -11.97 -14.52
C LEU A 213 -0.70 -12.70 -13.57
N LYS A 214 -0.72 -14.03 -13.52
CA LYS A 214 0.07 -14.84 -12.58
C LYS A 214 1.53 -14.41 -12.55
N ASN A 215 2.26 -14.50 -13.65
CA ASN A 215 3.67 -14.11 -13.71
C ASN A 215 3.88 -12.66 -13.27
N SER A 216 3.06 -11.75 -13.79
CA SER A 216 3.18 -10.32 -13.50
C SER A 216 2.98 -10.01 -12.01
N THR A 217 2.04 -10.70 -11.34
CA THR A 217 1.75 -10.55 -9.91
C THR A 217 2.85 -11.18 -9.06
N GLU A 218 3.36 -12.35 -9.45
CA GLU A 218 4.47 -13.02 -8.77
C GLU A 218 5.75 -12.20 -8.85
N PHE A 219 6.10 -11.68 -10.02
CA PHE A 219 7.30 -10.86 -10.22
C PHE A 219 7.24 -9.54 -9.45
N THR A 220 6.09 -8.85 -9.47
CA THR A 220 5.88 -7.63 -8.69
C THR A 220 5.98 -7.89 -7.19
N SER A 221 5.39 -8.99 -6.71
CA SER A 221 5.51 -9.45 -5.32
C SER A 221 6.96 -9.75 -4.94
N ASN A 222 7.71 -10.41 -5.82
CA ASN A 222 9.13 -10.70 -5.62
C ASN A 222 9.93 -9.40 -5.51
N SER A 223 9.75 -8.43 -6.41
CA SER A 223 10.39 -7.11 -6.32
C SER A 223 10.10 -6.40 -4.99
N LEU A 224 8.83 -6.43 -4.53
CA LEU A 224 8.43 -5.85 -3.25
C LEU A 224 9.08 -6.54 -2.04
N ALA A 225 9.19 -7.87 -2.08
CA ALA A 225 9.86 -8.64 -1.04
C ALA A 225 11.36 -8.31 -0.95
N ILE A 226 12.03 -8.19 -2.10
CA ILE A 226 13.44 -7.86 -2.20
C ILE A 226 13.72 -6.49 -1.60
N ILE A 227 12.99 -5.44 -2.01
CA ILE A 227 13.21 -4.09 -1.46
C ILE A 227 12.92 -4.03 0.04
N THR A 228 11.90 -4.76 0.50
CA THR A 228 11.54 -4.84 1.92
C THR A 228 12.64 -5.50 2.74
N TRP A 229 13.27 -6.54 2.20
CA TRP A 229 14.41 -7.20 2.83
C TRP A 229 15.65 -6.28 2.85
N MET A 230 15.97 -5.64 1.72
CA MET A 230 17.10 -4.71 1.61
C MET A 230 16.98 -3.55 2.61
N LYS A 231 15.79 -2.94 2.72
CA LYS A 231 15.49 -1.89 3.71
C LYS A 231 15.75 -2.37 5.15
N LYS A 232 15.34 -3.60 5.49
CA LYS A 232 15.58 -4.19 6.81
C LYS A 232 17.08 -4.45 7.04
N ALA A 233 17.79 -4.97 6.05
CA ALA A 233 19.23 -5.22 6.13
C ALA A 233 20.02 -3.92 6.34
N ALA A 234 19.70 -2.89 5.54
CA ALA A 234 20.22 -1.53 5.68
C ALA A 234 19.98 -0.93 7.07
N ALA A 235 18.79 -1.12 7.64
CA ALA A 235 18.48 -0.64 8.99
C ALA A 235 19.33 -1.33 10.09
N MET A 236 19.73 -2.59 9.87
CA MET A 236 20.60 -3.32 10.80
C MET A 236 22.05 -2.84 10.74
N THR A 237 22.55 -2.44 9.56
CA THR A 237 23.94 -1.95 9.39
C THR A 237 24.12 -0.48 9.80
N VAL A 238 23.08 0.35 9.66
CA VAL A 238 23.14 1.81 9.88
C VAL A 238 22.81 2.23 11.33
N SER A 239 22.61 1.29 12.26
CA SER A 239 22.22 1.53 13.67
C SER A 239 23.19 2.41 14.51
N ARG A 240 24.25 2.98 13.91
CA ARG A 240 25.21 3.92 14.53
C ARG A 240 25.20 5.37 14.03
N ARG A 241 24.40 5.76 13.02
CA ARG A 241 24.32 7.18 12.61
C ARG A 241 22.88 7.67 12.58
N ARG A 242 22.43 8.30 13.68
CA ARG A 242 21.22 9.13 13.67
C ARG A 242 21.48 10.31 12.74
N ARG A 243 20.95 10.28 11.52
CA ARG A 243 20.87 11.48 10.67
C ARG A 243 19.79 12.39 11.25
N LEU A 244 20.21 13.60 11.64
CA LEU A 244 19.31 14.74 11.79
C LEU A 244 18.74 15.06 10.40
N LEU A 245 17.43 14.86 10.22
CA LEU A 245 16.73 15.39 9.05
C LEU A 245 16.75 16.92 9.15
N SER A 246 17.40 17.59 8.20
CA SER A 246 17.26 19.03 8.07
C SER A 246 15.81 19.36 7.74
N SER A 247 15.25 20.34 8.44
CA SER A 247 13.90 20.87 8.27
C SER A 247 13.74 21.69 6.99
N SER A 248 14.15 21.16 5.84
CA SER A 248 13.89 21.78 4.54
C SER A 248 12.52 21.34 4.02
N PHE A 249 11.74 22.28 3.50
CA PHE A 249 10.52 21.97 2.76
C PHE A 249 10.86 21.17 1.49
N PRO A 250 9.99 20.24 1.06
CA PRO A 250 10.21 19.47 -0.16
C PRO A 250 10.28 20.35 -1.41
N GLU A 251 11.12 19.96 -2.36
CA GLU A 251 11.32 20.69 -3.62
C GLU A 251 10.08 20.76 -4.51
N TRP A 252 9.16 19.79 -4.39
CA TRP A 252 7.96 19.73 -5.22
C TRP A 252 6.83 20.70 -4.81
N VAL A 253 7.00 21.48 -3.73
CA VAL A 253 6.08 22.55 -3.34
C VAL A 253 6.83 23.86 -3.19
N SER A 254 6.48 24.82 -4.04
CA SER A 254 7.13 26.13 -4.01
C SER A 254 6.70 26.95 -2.79
N SER A 255 7.55 27.90 -2.39
CA SER A 255 7.21 28.92 -1.37
C SER A 255 5.92 29.69 -1.67
N LYS A 256 5.53 29.77 -2.95
CA LYS A 256 4.30 30.41 -3.42
C LYS A 256 3.08 29.52 -3.17
N ASP A 257 3.20 28.21 -3.39
CA ASP A 257 2.14 27.24 -3.10
C ASP A 257 1.82 27.16 -1.60
N ARG A 258 2.84 27.32 -0.74
CA ARG A 258 2.66 27.41 0.72
C ARG A 258 1.78 28.59 1.15
N LYS A 259 1.83 29.72 0.44
CA LYS A 259 0.98 30.88 0.73
C LYS A 259 -0.47 30.65 0.28
N LEU A 260 -0.69 29.90 -0.81
CA LEU A 260 -2.03 29.58 -1.34
C LEU A 260 -2.88 28.72 -0.38
N LEU A 261 -2.24 28.04 0.56
CA LEU A 261 -2.93 27.12 1.47
C LEU A 261 -3.39 27.81 2.77
N GLY A 262 -2.80 28.96 3.10
CA GLY A 262 -3.14 29.79 4.27
C GLY A 262 -3.94 31.07 3.98
N SER A 263 -4.16 31.44 2.71
CA SER A 263 -4.92 32.65 2.32
C SER A 263 -6.05 32.36 1.34
N LYS A 264 -7.16 33.10 1.43
CA LYS A 264 -8.21 33.18 0.39
C LYS A 264 -7.71 34.05 -0.78
N GLU A 265 -6.88 33.55 -1.70
CA GLU A 265 -6.58 34.17 -3.02
C GLU A 265 -5.56 33.29 -3.78
N LYS A 266 -5.51 33.13 -5.12
CA LYS A 266 -6.24 33.62 -6.30
C LYS A 266 -6.51 32.35 -7.14
N SER A 267 -7.74 31.85 -7.18
CA SER A 267 -8.05 30.59 -7.89
C SER A 267 -7.75 30.72 -9.38
N ASN A 268 -7.07 29.73 -9.97
CA ASN A 268 -6.82 29.70 -11.40
C ASN A 268 -8.13 29.49 -12.19
N ILE A 269 -9.05 28.73 -11.60
CA ILE A 269 -10.32 28.34 -12.21
C ILE A 269 -11.44 28.45 -11.15
N VAL A 270 -12.58 29.02 -11.53
CA VAL A 270 -13.79 29.08 -10.69
C VAL A 270 -14.89 28.26 -11.34
N VAL A 271 -15.46 27.32 -10.59
CA VAL A 271 -16.61 26.50 -10.97
C VAL A 271 -17.82 26.96 -10.17
N ALA A 272 -18.91 27.33 -10.85
CA ALA A 272 -20.13 27.77 -10.19
C ALA A 272 -21.38 27.39 -11.00
N LYS A 273 -22.33 26.71 -10.34
CA LYS A 273 -23.59 26.29 -10.99
C LYS A 273 -24.47 27.46 -11.41
N ASP A 274 -24.42 28.57 -10.67
CA ASP A 274 -25.16 29.81 -10.92
C ASP A 274 -24.61 30.62 -12.12
N GLY A 275 -23.52 30.16 -12.75
CA GLY A 275 -22.89 30.86 -13.88
C GLY A 275 -21.96 32.00 -13.47
N SER A 276 -21.74 32.24 -12.17
CA SER A 276 -20.81 33.25 -11.67
C SER A 276 -19.33 32.84 -11.73
N GLY A 277 -19.05 31.65 -12.26
CA GLY A 277 -17.72 31.09 -12.49
C GLY A 277 -17.47 30.85 -13.98
N LYS A 278 -16.23 30.51 -14.33
CA LYS A 278 -15.85 30.23 -15.72
C LYS A 278 -16.50 28.95 -16.27
N TYR A 279 -16.70 27.96 -15.40
CA TYR A 279 -17.27 26.66 -15.76
C TYR A 279 -18.46 26.33 -14.85
N LYS A 280 -19.41 25.55 -15.36
CA LYS A 280 -20.58 25.12 -14.59
C LYS A 280 -20.37 23.78 -13.89
N THR A 281 -19.44 22.96 -14.38
CA THR A 281 -19.11 21.64 -13.84
C THR A 281 -17.63 21.51 -13.53
N ILE A 282 -17.29 20.59 -12.63
CA ILE A 282 -15.91 20.30 -12.26
C ILE A 282 -15.19 19.58 -13.40
N SER A 283 -15.88 18.66 -14.08
CA SER A 283 -15.35 17.92 -15.22
C SER A 283 -14.93 18.83 -16.39
N GLU A 284 -15.67 19.92 -16.63
CA GLU A 284 -15.30 20.91 -17.66
C GLU A 284 -14.05 21.73 -17.26
N ALA A 285 -13.94 22.09 -15.98
CA ALA A 285 -12.75 22.76 -15.45
C ALA A 285 -11.50 21.88 -15.58
N LEU A 286 -11.61 20.57 -15.33
CA LEU A 286 -10.50 19.63 -15.43
C LEU A 286 -9.94 19.48 -16.84
N LYS A 287 -10.76 19.63 -17.89
CA LYS A 287 -10.29 19.63 -19.29
C LYS A 287 -9.26 20.72 -19.57
N HIS A 288 -9.32 21.82 -18.82
CA HIS A 288 -8.46 22.99 -18.98
C HIS A 288 -7.27 23.01 -18.01
N VAL A 289 -7.13 21.98 -17.16
CA VAL A 289 -5.94 21.80 -16.34
C VAL A 289 -4.80 21.34 -17.26
N PRO A 290 -3.64 22.05 -17.28
CA PRO A 290 -2.49 21.64 -18.07
C PRO A 290 -1.97 20.27 -17.63
N GLU A 291 -1.64 19.44 -18.60
CA GLU A 291 -1.16 18.08 -18.34
C GLU A 291 0.27 18.10 -17.77
N LYS A 292 0.51 17.22 -16.79
CA LYS A 292 1.78 16.98 -16.10
C LYS A 292 2.46 18.29 -15.63
N SER A 293 1.66 19.30 -15.28
CA SER A 293 2.18 20.61 -14.88
C SER A 293 2.95 20.50 -13.57
N SER A 294 4.14 21.11 -13.53
CA SER A 294 4.88 21.32 -12.29
C SER A 294 4.26 22.43 -11.42
N LYS A 295 3.33 23.22 -11.96
CA LYS A 295 2.65 24.31 -11.25
C LYS A 295 1.31 23.84 -10.68
N ARG A 296 1.00 24.27 -9.47
CA ARG A 296 -0.30 23.99 -8.86
C ARG A 296 -1.43 24.73 -9.59
N THR A 297 -2.48 23.98 -9.96
CA THR A 297 -3.72 24.55 -10.50
C THR A 297 -4.79 24.52 -9.42
N VAL A 298 -5.23 25.69 -8.96
CA VAL A 298 -6.28 25.83 -7.94
C VAL A 298 -7.64 26.01 -8.59
N ILE A 299 -8.55 25.07 -8.35
CA ILE A 299 -9.95 25.10 -8.75
C ILE A 299 -10.79 25.42 -7.52
N TYR A 300 -11.44 26.58 -7.54
CA TYR A 300 -12.42 26.96 -6.53
C TYR A 300 -13.82 26.53 -6.99
N VAL A 301 -14.47 25.67 -6.20
CA VAL A 301 -15.79 25.13 -6.48
C VAL A 301 -16.78 25.76 -5.50
N LYS A 302 -17.60 26.68 -6.00
CA LYS A 302 -18.58 27.37 -5.16
C LYS A 302 -19.59 26.39 -4.55
N ARG A 303 -20.33 26.85 -3.56
CA ARG A 303 -21.43 26.10 -2.96
C ARG A 303 -22.40 25.57 -4.01
N GLY A 304 -22.91 24.38 -3.75
CA GLY A 304 -23.85 23.69 -4.61
C GLY A 304 -23.65 22.18 -4.52
N VAL A 305 -24.67 21.46 -4.96
CA VAL A 305 -24.58 20.01 -5.18
C VAL A 305 -24.29 19.79 -6.65
N TYR A 306 -23.12 19.26 -6.99
CA TYR A 306 -22.65 18.96 -8.34
C TYR A 306 -22.96 17.50 -8.66
N TYR A 307 -23.87 17.27 -9.60
CA TYR A 307 -24.29 15.93 -10.01
C TYR A 307 -23.43 15.49 -11.20
N GLU A 308 -22.30 14.86 -10.91
CA GLU A 308 -21.33 14.39 -11.89
C GLU A 308 -20.45 13.29 -11.28
N ASN A 309 -19.99 12.37 -12.12
CA ASN A 309 -18.87 11.48 -11.80
C ASN A 309 -17.58 12.17 -12.26
N VAL A 310 -16.71 12.53 -11.32
CA VAL A 310 -15.50 13.32 -11.58
C VAL A 310 -14.27 12.42 -11.51
N ARG A 311 -13.39 12.54 -12.51
CA ARG A 311 -12.11 11.84 -12.55
C ARG A 311 -10.96 12.84 -12.72
N VAL A 312 -10.04 12.85 -11.76
CA VAL A 312 -8.77 13.58 -11.86
C VAL A 312 -7.75 12.62 -12.45
N GLU A 313 -7.67 12.62 -13.78
CA GLU A 313 -6.85 11.68 -14.56
C GLU A 313 -5.36 11.72 -14.19
N LYS A 314 -4.64 10.63 -14.45
CA LYS A 314 -3.22 10.45 -14.06
C LYS A 314 -2.26 11.50 -14.65
N ASN A 315 -2.65 12.16 -15.74
CA ASN A 315 -1.92 13.26 -16.35
C ASN A 315 -2.25 14.64 -15.74
N LYS A 316 -3.22 14.77 -14.82
CA LYS A 316 -3.59 16.04 -14.17
C LYS A 316 -2.85 16.20 -12.83
N TRP A 317 -1.59 16.62 -12.89
CA TRP A 317 -0.74 16.77 -11.71
C TRP A 317 -0.99 18.07 -10.96
N ASN A 318 -0.73 18.05 -9.65
CA ASN A 318 -0.74 19.23 -8.77
C ASN A 318 -2.07 20.02 -8.79
N VAL A 319 -3.20 19.31 -8.89
CA VAL A 319 -4.53 19.94 -8.81
C VAL A 319 -4.95 20.13 -7.36
N MET A 320 -5.39 21.33 -7.02
CA MET A 320 -6.00 21.62 -5.73
C MET A 320 -7.45 22.06 -5.92
N MET A 321 -8.39 21.39 -5.26
CA MET A 321 -9.79 21.79 -5.23
C MET A 321 -10.18 22.32 -3.86
N ILE A 322 -10.88 23.46 -3.84
CA ILE A 322 -11.34 24.11 -2.62
C ILE A 322 -12.83 24.40 -2.76
N GLY A 323 -13.63 23.93 -1.81
CA GLY A 323 -15.06 24.23 -1.72
C GLY A 323 -15.39 25.37 -0.75
N ASP A 324 -16.69 25.67 -0.62
CA ASP A 324 -17.22 26.64 0.36
C ASP A 324 -17.49 26.01 1.75
N GLY A 325 -17.21 24.72 1.91
CA GLY A 325 -17.44 23.93 3.12
C GLY A 325 -17.92 22.53 2.78
N MET A 326 -17.57 21.53 3.61
CA MET A 326 -17.89 20.12 3.35
C MET A 326 -19.38 19.82 3.13
N ASN A 327 -20.25 20.62 3.74
CA ASN A 327 -21.71 20.52 3.60
C ASN A 327 -22.30 21.52 2.59
N ALA A 328 -21.49 22.44 2.07
CA ALA A 328 -21.92 23.50 1.15
C ALA A 328 -21.56 23.18 -0.30
N THR A 329 -20.38 22.60 -0.53
CA THR A 329 -19.91 22.14 -1.84
C THR A 329 -19.86 20.63 -1.85
N ILE A 330 -20.78 19.98 -2.56
CA ILE A 330 -20.94 18.52 -2.54
C ILE A 330 -20.88 17.99 -3.98
N VAL A 331 -20.05 16.98 -4.24
CA VAL A 331 -20.11 16.18 -5.48
C VAL A 331 -20.94 14.93 -5.22
N SER A 332 -21.90 14.63 -6.09
CA SER A 332 -22.90 13.58 -5.90
C SER A 332 -23.12 12.77 -7.17
N ALA A 333 -23.05 11.45 -7.07
CA ALA A 333 -23.49 10.54 -8.13
C ALA A 333 -24.18 9.30 -7.55
N SER A 334 -24.52 8.32 -8.39
CA SER A 334 -25.27 7.12 -7.96
C SER A 334 -24.91 5.84 -8.72
N LEU A 335 -23.75 5.80 -9.39
CA LEU A 335 -23.24 4.58 -10.01
C LEU A 335 -23.02 3.50 -8.95
N ASN A 336 -23.33 2.25 -9.31
CA ASN A 336 -23.33 1.14 -8.38
C ASN A 336 -23.25 -0.21 -9.09
N PHE A 337 -22.91 -1.23 -8.32
CA PHE A 337 -22.71 -2.58 -8.80
C PHE A 337 -23.99 -3.24 -9.35
N VAL A 338 -25.11 -3.14 -8.62
CA VAL A 338 -26.37 -3.79 -9.00
C VAL A 338 -26.85 -3.32 -10.38
N ASP A 339 -26.68 -2.04 -10.68
CA ASP A 339 -27.10 -1.44 -11.96
C ASP A 339 -26.09 -1.66 -13.09
N GLY A 340 -25.03 -2.43 -12.86
CA GLY A 340 -24.10 -2.89 -13.89
C GLY A 340 -22.71 -2.26 -13.87
N THR A 341 -22.44 -1.30 -12.98
CA THR A 341 -21.14 -0.61 -12.91
C THR A 341 -20.20 -1.29 -11.91
N PRO A 342 -19.03 -1.82 -12.33
CA PRO A 342 -18.07 -2.41 -11.40
C PRO A 342 -17.64 -1.45 -10.29
N THR A 343 -17.24 -1.99 -9.13
CA THR A 343 -16.87 -1.21 -7.94
C THR A 343 -15.87 -0.09 -8.26
N PHE A 344 -14.85 -0.38 -9.07
CA PHE A 344 -13.83 0.59 -9.46
C PHE A 344 -14.42 1.80 -10.21
N SER A 345 -15.31 1.56 -11.16
CA SER A 345 -16.01 2.61 -11.92
C SER A 345 -17.08 3.35 -11.13
N SER A 346 -17.58 2.77 -10.04
CA SER A 346 -18.73 3.34 -9.30
C SER A 346 -18.41 4.64 -8.54
N ALA A 347 -17.13 5.04 -8.50
CA ALA A 347 -16.67 6.23 -7.78
C ALA A 347 -17.35 7.51 -8.27
N THR A 348 -17.95 8.26 -7.33
CA THR A 348 -18.44 9.62 -7.61
C THR A 348 -17.28 10.58 -7.89
N PHE A 349 -16.19 10.44 -7.15
CA PHE A 349 -14.97 11.23 -7.33
C PHE A 349 -13.75 10.31 -7.28
N ALA A 350 -12.99 10.21 -8.36
CA ALA A 350 -11.80 9.37 -8.46
C ALA A 350 -10.55 10.20 -8.73
N VAL A 351 -9.46 9.92 -8.01
CA VAL A 351 -8.20 10.66 -8.07
C VAL A 351 -7.05 9.74 -8.45
N PHE A 352 -6.52 9.95 -9.65
CA PHE A 352 -5.31 9.26 -10.16
C PHE A 352 -4.15 10.24 -10.37
N GLY A 353 -4.43 11.55 -10.45
CA GLY A 353 -3.43 12.59 -10.60
C GLY A 353 -2.53 12.76 -9.36
N LYS A 354 -1.21 12.87 -9.61
CA LYS A 354 -0.20 13.07 -8.56
C LYS A 354 -0.41 14.39 -7.82
N ASN A 355 -0.20 14.38 -6.49
CA ASN A 355 -0.23 15.55 -5.60
C ASN A 355 -1.57 16.30 -5.58
N PHE A 356 -2.67 15.57 -5.72
CA PHE A 356 -4.02 16.14 -5.58
C PHE A 356 -4.28 16.59 -4.14
N ILE A 357 -5.01 17.70 -3.98
CA ILE A 357 -5.48 18.19 -2.68
C ILE A 357 -6.94 18.59 -2.82
N ALA A 358 -7.80 18.12 -1.90
CA ALA A 358 -9.16 18.63 -1.74
C ALA A 358 -9.34 19.23 -0.34
N ARG A 359 -10.07 20.34 -0.26
CA ARG A 359 -10.44 20.99 1.01
C ARG A 359 -11.85 21.52 0.94
N ASP A 360 -12.54 21.52 2.09
CA ASP A 360 -13.83 22.19 2.27
C ASP A 360 -14.91 21.71 1.29
N MET A 361 -14.94 20.41 0.97
CA MET A 361 -15.92 19.80 0.08
C MET A 361 -16.30 18.38 0.51
N GLY A 362 -17.50 17.95 0.16
CA GLY A 362 -18.02 16.61 0.43
C GLY A 362 -18.20 15.79 -0.85
N PHE A 363 -18.02 14.48 -0.75
CA PHE A 363 -18.23 13.52 -1.84
C PHE A 363 -19.26 12.49 -1.36
N ARG A 364 -20.30 12.23 -2.15
CA ARG A 364 -21.35 11.27 -1.79
C ARG A 364 -21.79 10.42 -2.97
N ASN A 365 -22.05 9.15 -2.71
CA ASN A 365 -22.77 8.27 -3.63
C ASN A 365 -24.17 8.01 -3.04
N THR A 366 -25.22 8.26 -3.82
CA THR A 366 -26.62 8.19 -3.39
C THR A 366 -27.35 6.93 -3.86
N ALA A 367 -26.64 5.89 -4.31
CA ALA A 367 -27.25 4.64 -4.77
C ALA A 367 -28.09 3.93 -3.69
N GLY A 368 -27.63 3.99 -2.43
CA GLY A 368 -28.28 3.35 -1.29
C GLY A 368 -27.82 1.90 -1.05
N PRO A 369 -28.09 1.35 0.15
CA PRO A 369 -27.54 0.05 0.57
C PRO A 369 -28.00 -1.15 -0.26
N GLN A 370 -29.20 -1.08 -0.85
CA GLN A 370 -29.77 -2.12 -1.72
C GLN A 370 -29.05 -2.26 -3.07
N LYS A 371 -28.15 -1.32 -3.39
CA LYS A 371 -27.38 -1.28 -4.63
C LYS A 371 -25.96 -1.85 -4.50
N HIS A 372 -25.64 -2.41 -3.33
CA HIS A 372 -24.33 -2.96 -2.98
C HIS A 372 -23.19 -1.95 -3.13
N GLN A 373 -22.07 -2.32 -3.77
CA GLN A 373 -20.89 -1.47 -3.87
C GLN A 373 -21.19 -0.20 -4.67
N ALA A 374 -20.95 0.96 -4.05
CA ALA A 374 -21.22 2.27 -4.62
C ALA A 374 -20.26 3.31 -4.03
N VAL A 375 -19.13 3.53 -4.70
CA VAL A 375 -18.01 4.30 -4.15
C VAL A 375 -18.30 5.80 -4.22
N ALA A 376 -18.04 6.52 -3.12
CA ALA A 376 -18.15 7.98 -3.07
C ALA A 376 -16.83 8.65 -3.49
N LEU A 377 -15.74 8.28 -2.83
CA LEU A 377 -14.39 8.78 -3.11
C LEU A 377 -13.46 7.60 -3.35
N MET A 378 -12.63 7.70 -4.38
CA MET A 378 -11.50 6.81 -4.62
C MET A 378 -10.23 7.65 -4.68
N THR A 379 -9.29 7.33 -3.81
CA THR A 379 -7.98 7.98 -3.73
C THR A 379 -6.89 6.92 -3.52
N THR A 380 -5.67 7.28 -3.90
CA THR A 380 -4.45 6.53 -3.60
C THR A 380 -3.72 7.07 -2.37
N GLY A 381 -4.29 8.06 -1.67
CA GLY A 381 -3.75 8.69 -0.46
C GLY A 381 -4.47 8.31 0.83
N ASP A 382 -3.96 8.82 1.96
CA ASP A 382 -4.55 8.54 3.27
C ASP A 382 -5.86 9.29 3.49
N GLU A 383 -6.86 8.57 3.98
CA GLU A 383 -8.19 9.11 4.31
C GLU A 383 -8.48 8.99 5.81
N ALA A 384 -9.22 9.96 6.35
CA ALA A 384 -9.80 9.89 7.68
C ALA A 384 -11.29 9.63 7.58
N ILE A 385 -11.77 8.58 8.26
CA ILE A 385 -13.17 8.17 8.25
C ILE A 385 -13.84 8.68 9.53
N SER A 386 -15.02 9.31 9.40
CA SER A 386 -15.90 9.61 10.53
C SER A 386 -17.32 9.13 10.21
N GLY A 387 -17.96 8.48 11.18
CA GLY A 387 -19.34 7.99 11.03
C GLY A 387 -20.35 9.13 11.16
N PHE A 388 -21.39 9.11 10.31
CA PHE A 388 -22.51 10.05 10.37
C PHE A 388 -23.81 9.29 10.64
N GLY A 389 -24.59 9.72 11.62
CA GLY A 389 -25.93 9.18 11.93
C GLY A 389 -26.02 8.30 13.19
N ASN A 390 -27.24 7.88 13.52
CA ASN A 390 -27.51 6.96 14.63
C ASN A 390 -27.39 5.51 14.16
N LEU A 391 -26.37 4.80 14.64
CA LEU A 391 -26.07 3.41 14.27
C LEU A 391 -26.38 2.42 15.40
N SER A 392 -27.19 2.79 16.40
CA SER A 392 -27.39 2.00 17.62
C SER A 392 -27.99 0.60 17.39
N SER A 393 -28.71 0.40 16.29
CA SER A 393 -29.32 -0.90 15.93
C SER A 393 -28.47 -1.75 14.99
N ILE A 394 -27.27 -1.29 14.61
CA ILE A 394 -26.41 -1.92 13.61
C ILE A 394 -25.13 -2.41 14.28
N GLN A 395 -24.84 -3.70 14.14
CA GLN A 395 -23.55 -4.23 14.57
C GLN A 395 -22.44 -3.64 13.70
N THR A 396 -21.58 -2.84 14.32
CA THR A 396 -20.46 -2.20 13.64
C THR A 396 -19.15 -2.77 14.16
N TYR A 397 -18.22 -3.06 13.25
CA TYR A 397 -16.91 -3.60 13.55
C TYR A 397 -15.83 -2.65 13.02
N LEU A 398 -14.65 -2.69 13.63
CA LEU A 398 -13.46 -1.91 13.27
C LEU A 398 -12.92 -2.28 11.88
N GLY A 399 -13.11 -3.53 11.45
CA GLY A 399 -12.69 -4.01 10.14
C GLY A 399 -12.84 -5.51 9.94
N ARG A 400 -12.59 -5.95 8.70
CA ARG A 400 -12.53 -7.35 8.28
C ARG A 400 -11.42 -7.56 7.25
N PRO A 401 -10.64 -8.65 7.33
CA PRO A 401 -9.45 -8.83 6.51
C PRO A 401 -9.80 -9.33 5.13
N TRP A 402 -9.99 -8.41 4.19
CA TRP A 402 -10.25 -8.76 2.79
C TRP A 402 -9.13 -9.59 2.16
N LYS A 403 -7.88 -9.45 2.66
CA LYS A 403 -6.69 -10.16 2.20
C LYS A 403 -5.89 -10.75 3.35
N ASP A 404 -5.11 -11.78 3.05
CA ASP A 404 -4.33 -12.55 4.04
C ASP A 404 -3.33 -11.72 4.82
N TYR A 405 -2.87 -10.59 4.27
CA TYR A 405 -1.91 -9.68 4.90
C TYR A 405 -2.52 -8.34 5.29
N SER A 406 -3.85 -8.28 5.46
CA SER A 406 -4.56 -7.05 5.84
C SER A 406 -3.93 -6.40 7.09
N THR A 407 -3.72 -5.09 7.03
CA THR A 407 -3.15 -4.30 8.12
C THR A 407 -4.08 -3.14 8.44
N THR A 408 -4.47 -3.01 9.71
CA THR A 408 -5.35 -1.93 10.18
C THR A 408 -5.02 -1.62 11.62
N VAL A 409 -4.77 -0.34 11.93
CA VAL A 409 -4.37 0.08 13.27
C VAL A 409 -5.18 1.31 13.68
N PHE A 410 -5.86 1.21 14.83
CA PHE A 410 -6.52 2.36 15.47
C PHE A 410 -5.67 2.88 16.62
N ILE A 411 -5.22 4.13 16.52
CA ILE A 411 -4.31 4.77 17.49
C ILE A 411 -4.98 6.01 18.04
N ARG A 412 -5.01 6.17 19.38
CA ARG A 412 -5.51 7.37 20.08
C ARG A 412 -6.86 7.87 19.56
N SER A 413 -7.71 6.93 19.16
CA SER A 413 -8.99 7.22 18.53
C SER A 413 -10.12 7.15 19.55
N ARG A 414 -11.08 8.06 19.44
CA ARG A 414 -12.33 7.97 20.20
C ARG A 414 -13.23 6.92 19.55
N MET A 415 -13.70 5.95 20.32
CA MET A 415 -14.61 4.90 19.88
C MET A 415 -15.91 4.98 20.66
N GLU A 416 -17.01 5.20 19.93
CA GLU A 416 -18.35 5.21 20.51
C GLU A 416 -18.89 3.80 20.76
N ALA A 417 -19.98 3.70 21.52
CA ALA A 417 -20.55 2.44 21.98
C ALA A 417 -21.09 1.52 20.85
N LEU A 418 -21.13 2.03 19.61
CA LEU A 418 -21.56 1.28 18.43
C LEU A 418 -20.57 0.17 18.02
N ILE A 419 -19.31 0.25 18.47
CA ILE A 419 -18.31 -0.78 18.17
C ILE A 419 -18.64 -2.06 18.93
N ASN A 420 -18.88 -3.14 18.18
CA ASN A 420 -19.14 -4.45 18.73
C ASN A 420 -17.98 -4.88 19.66
N PRO A 421 -18.25 -5.50 20.83
CA PRO A 421 -17.20 -5.93 21.75
C PRO A 421 -16.13 -6.86 21.13
N ASN A 422 -16.51 -7.68 20.14
CA ASN A 422 -15.58 -8.50 19.35
C ASN A 422 -14.54 -7.65 18.59
N GLY A 423 -14.90 -6.41 18.27
CA GLY A 423 -14.09 -5.41 17.56
C GLY A 423 -13.95 -5.70 16.07
N TRP A 424 -13.59 -6.92 15.70
CA TRP A 424 -13.22 -7.31 14.34
C TRP A 424 -14.10 -8.46 13.84
N LEU A 425 -14.33 -8.52 12.53
CA LEU A 425 -15.19 -9.52 11.89
C LEU A 425 -14.39 -10.34 10.87
N PRO A 426 -14.47 -11.68 10.87
CA PRO A 426 -13.76 -12.49 9.88
C PRO A 426 -14.31 -12.20 8.48
N TRP A 427 -13.47 -12.35 7.46
CA TRP A 427 -13.91 -12.19 6.07
C TRP A 427 -14.75 -13.38 5.60
N VAL A 428 -14.25 -14.60 5.86
CA VAL A 428 -14.94 -15.87 5.62
C VAL A 428 -14.75 -16.78 6.84
N GLY A 429 -15.76 -17.56 7.18
CA GLY A 429 -15.71 -18.51 8.29
C GLY A 429 -15.63 -17.83 9.66
N ASN A 430 -14.89 -18.46 10.58
CA ASN A 430 -14.92 -18.10 12.01
C ASN A 430 -13.60 -17.47 12.51
N SER A 431 -12.58 -17.32 11.66
CA SER A 431 -11.27 -16.78 12.03
C SER A 431 -10.68 -15.91 10.93
N ALA A 432 -9.61 -15.20 11.27
CA ALA A 432 -8.79 -14.46 10.31
C ALA A 432 -7.46 -15.18 10.05
N PRO A 433 -6.81 -14.93 8.88
CA PRO A 433 -5.47 -15.42 8.61
C PRO A 433 -4.47 -14.98 9.68
N ASP A 434 -3.57 -15.88 10.07
CA ASP A 434 -2.50 -15.62 11.06
C ASP A 434 -1.54 -14.49 10.66
N THR A 435 -1.53 -14.16 9.37
CA THR A 435 -0.64 -13.21 8.69
C THR A 435 -1.10 -11.75 8.77
N ILE A 436 -2.34 -11.47 9.20
CA ILE A 436 -2.82 -10.09 9.33
C ILE A 436 -2.06 -9.32 10.43
N TYR A 437 -2.13 -7.99 10.38
CA TYR A 437 -1.63 -7.10 11.42
C TYR A 437 -2.73 -6.11 11.84
N TYR A 438 -3.57 -6.53 12.78
CA TYR A 438 -4.57 -5.66 13.40
C TYR A 438 -4.12 -5.22 14.78
N ALA A 439 -4.34 -3.96 15.14
CA ALA A 439 -3.97 -3.45 16.44
C ALA A 439 -4.81 -2.24 16.89
N GLU A 440 -4.95 -2.09 18.19
CA GLU A 440 -5.57 -0.97 18.87
C GLU A 440 -4.57 -0.41 19.90
N PHE A 441 -4.35 0.90 19.93
CA PHE A 441 -3.39 1.53 20.86
C PHE A 441 -3.93 2.82 21.44
N GLN A 442 -4.11 2.84 22.77
CA GLN A 442 -4.56 4.02 23.53
C GLN A 442 -5.87 4.65 23.01
N ASN A 443 -6.77 3.83 22.44
CA ASN A 443 -8.11 4.26 22.09
C ASN A 443 -8.94 4.52 23.36
N TYR A 444 -9.93 5.39 23.27
CA TYR A 444 -10.74 5.81 24.41
C TYR A 444 -12.22 5.93 24.04
N GLY A 445 -13.09 5.98 25.06
CA GLY A 445 -14.54 6.00 24.88
C GLY A 445 -15.19 4.62 25.07
N PRO A 446 -16.54 4.56 25.05
CA PRO A 446 -17.28 3.37 25.45
C PRO A 446 -17.06 2.15 24.54
N GLY A 447 -16.68 2.33 23.26
CA GLY A 447 -16.36 1.23 22.34
C GLY A 447 -14.91 0.75 22.38
N ALA A 448 -14.04 1.41 23.15
CA ALA A 448 -12.59 1.17 23.13
C ALA A 448 -12.13 0.01 24.01
N SER A 449 -13.02 -0.59 24.82
CA SER A 449 -12.65 -1.73 25.66
C SER A 449 -12.21 -2.93 24.83
N THR A 450 -11.02 -3.44 25.10
CA THR A 450 -10.45 -4.60 24.41
C THR A 450 -10.73 -5.94 25.09
N ALA A 451 -11.43 -5.94 26.22
CA ALA A 451 -11.62 -7.12 27.08
C ALA A 451 -12.28 -8.32 26.38
N ASN A 452 -13.17 -8.05 25.42
CA ASN A 452 -13.96 -9.06 24.71
C ASN A 452 -13.57 -9.19 23.22
N ARG A 453 -12.41 -8.64 22.82
CA ARG A 453 -11.97 -8.73 21.42
C ARG A 453 -11.73 -10.18 21.01
N VAL A 454 -11.90 -10.44 19.72
CA VAL A 454 -11.55 -11.74 19.12
C VAL A 454 -10.11 -12.13 19.42
N LYS A 455 -9.83 -13.43 19.62
CA LYS A 455 -8.50 -13.94 20.00
C LYS A 455 -7.68 -14.42 18.80
N TRP A 456 -7.62 -13.62 17.73
CA TRP A 456 -6.85 -13.97 16.53
C TRP A 456 -5.36 -13.72 16.75
N LYS A 457 -4.50 -14.59 16.22
CA LYS A 457 -3.03 -14.43 16.30
C LYS A 457 -2.54 -13.13 15.65
N GLY A 458 -3.22 -12.69 14.59
CA GLY A 458 -2.92 -11.45 13.88
C GLY A 458 -3.48 -10.18 14.56
N LEU A 459 -4.33 -10.30 15.58
CA LEU A 459 -4.74 -9.17 16.42
C LEU A 459 -3.73 -8.98 17.55
N ARG A 460 -2.92 -7.92 17.45
CA ARG A 460 -1.73 -7.73 18.27
C ARG A 460 -1.95 -6.64 19.30
N ALA A 461 -1.62 -6.96 20.55
CA ALA A 461 -1.29 -5.93 21.52
C ALA A 461 0.07 -5.32 21.17
N ILE A 462 0.11 -4.00 20.99
CA ILE A 462 1.33 -3.30 20.55
C ILE A 462 1.84 -2.33 21.61
N SER A 463 3.16 -2.21 21.70
CA SER A 463 3.85 -1.21 22.51
C SER A 463 3.83 0.17 21.85
N SER A 464 4.14 1.23 22.62
CA SER A 464 4.31 2.58 22.06
C SER A 464 5.35 2.61 20.92
N LYS A 465 6.44 1.87 21.05
CA LYS A 465 7.48 1.79 20.00
C LYS A 465 6.96 1.15 18.71
N GLN A 466 6.04 0.19 18.81
CA GLN A 466 5.39 -0.42 17.64
C GLN A 466 4.34 0.54 17.06
N ALA A 467 3.56 1.22 17.91
CA ALA A 467 2.58 2.22 17.47
C ALA A 467 3.23 3.40 16.73
N THR A 468 4.42 3.86 17.16
CA THR A 468 5.19 4.91 16.44
C THR A 468 5.52 4.54 14.99
N LYS A 469 5.54 3.25 14.63
CA LYS A 469 5.78 2.84 13.23
C LYS A 469 4.63 3.23 12.29
N PHE A 470 3.45 3.48 12.84
CA PHE A 470 2.23 3.85 12.11
C PHE A 470 1.94 5.35 12.21
N THR A 471 2.85 6.16 12.76
CA THR A 471 2.65 7.61 12.81
C THR A 471 3.00 8.28 11.49
N VAL A 472 2.46 9.47 11.28
CA VAL A 472 2.70 10.28 10.08
C VAL A 472 4.19 10.41 9.75
N LYS A 473 5.04 10.63 10.77
CA LYS A 473 6.50 10.71 10.59
C LYS A 473 7.11 9.44 10.02
N THR A 474 6.76 8.30 10.61
CA THR A 474 7.49 7.04 10.37
C THR A 474 6.88 6.25 9.22
N PHE A 475 5.56 6.23 9.12
CA PHE A 475 4.84 5.46 8.11
C PHE A 475 4.80 6.18 6.77
N LEU A 476 4.48 7.48 6.79
CA LEU A 476 4.27 8.28 5.58
C LEU A 476 5.48 9.14 5.20
N GLY A 477 6.49 9.21 6.07
CA GLY A 477 7.54 10.22 5.94
C GLY A 477 6.96 11.64 5.91
N GLY A 478 5.82 11.88 6.57
CA GLY A 478 4.95 13.03 6.36
C GLY A 478 5.60 14.39 6.61
N GLN A 479 6.66 14.43 7.41
CA GLN A 479 7.48 15.63 7.62
C GLN A 479 8.08 16.16 6.32
N ARG A 480 8.33 15.27 5.35
CA ARG A 480 8.87 15.61 4.03
C ARG A 480 7.85 16.28 3.13
N TRP A 481 6.54 16.14 3.36
CA TRP A 481 5.56 16.47 2.31
C TRP A 481 4.28 17.18 2.82
N ILE A 482 3.83 16.92 4.04
CA ILE A 482 2.60 17.51 4.60
C ILE A 482 2.72 19.00 4.95
N PRO A 483 3.84 19.52 5.51
CA PRO A 483 3.97 20.97 5.71
C PRO A 483 3.69 21.78 4.43
N ALA A 484 4.00 21.15 3.29
CA ALA A 484 3.85 21.68 1.96
C ALA A 484 2.40 21.68 1.44
N SER A 485 1.50 20.88 2.01
CA SER A 485 0.05 21.00 1.80
C SER A 485 -0.60 22.00 2.77
N SER A 486 0.16 22.50 3.75
CA SER A 486 -0.32 23.32 4.88
C SER A 486 -1.55 22.74 5.58
N ALA A 487 -1.77 21.43 5.41
CA ALA A 487 -2.69 20.70 6.24
C ALA A 487 -2.10 20.67 7.66
N PRO A 488 -2.89 20.97 8.70
CA PRO A 488 -2.46 20.71 10.06
C PRO A 488 -2.23 19.21 10.21
N PHE A 489 -1.11 18.82 10.84
CA PHE A 489 -0.84 17.42 11.10
C PHE A 489 -0.08 17.25 12.41
N GLN A 490 -0.33 16.11 13.05
CA GLN A 490 0.46 15.66 14.18
C GLN A 490 1.48 14.63 13.69
N SER A 491 2.76 14.93 13.89
CA SER A 491 3.83 14.14 13.28
C SER A 491 4.05 12.78 13.95
N ASP A 492 3.82 12.68 15.26
CA ASP A 492 4.12 11.49 16.07
C ASP A 492 3.06 11.31 17.16
N LEU A 493 3.14 10.23 17.93
CA LEU A 493 2.11 9.79 18.88
C LEU A 493 1.58 10.90 19.77
#